data_AF-A0A9X9F4C9-F1
#
_entry.id   AF-A0A9X9F4C9-F1
#
_cell.length_a   1.000
_cell.length_b   1.000
_cell.length_c   1.000
_cell.angle_alpha   90.00
_cell.angle_beta   90.00
_cell.angle_gamma   90.00
#
_symmetry.space_group_name_H-M   'P 1'
#
loop_
_entity.id
_entity.type
_entity.pdbx_description
1 polymer ?
#
loop_
_entity_poly.entity_id
_entity_poly.type
_entity_poly.pdbx_seq_one_letter_code
_entity_poly.pdbx_strand_id
1 'polypeptide(L)'
;LLESFPKDMPSREGFTLISDHFSAGELAPVKVVVDTKGKELPIKQELEKFSFINTVKEPKEGKENKQIQMYEVSLAENPYSIEALDQIPKLKSNVEKVLKDAGISNAEEQLWIGGETASLYDTKQITERDESVIIPVMISIIALLLLVYLRSVVAMIYLIVTVVLSFFSALGAGWILLHYGMGAPAIQGAIPLYAFVFLVALGEDYNIFMVSEIWKNRKTQNHLDAVKNGVIQTGSVITSAGLILAGTFA
;
A
#
# COMPACT_ATOMS: atom_id res chain seq x y z
N LEU A 1 3.33 -4.16 -12.04
CA LEU A 1 4.47 -3.28 -12.43
C LEU A 1 4.59 -3.10 -13.95
N LEU A 2 4.55 -4.15 -14.79
CA LEU A 2 4.70 -3.94 -16.24
C LEU A 2 3.43 -3.46 -16.96
N GLU A 3 2.25 -3.76 -16.41
CA GLU A 3 0.99 -3.24 -16.92
C GLU A 3 0.80 -1.72 -16.73
N SER A 4 1.54 -1.11 -15.80
CA SER A 4 1.51 0.35 -15.58
C SER A 4 2.37 1.13 -16.58
N PHE A 5 3.16 0.46 -17.44
CA PHE A 5 3.90 1.11 -18.53
C PHE A 5 3.05 1.17 -19.81
N PRO A 6 3.28 2.13 -20.72
CA PRO A 6 2.58 2.19 -22.01
C PRO A 6 2.66 0.87 -22.80
N LYS A 7 1.58 0.54 -23.52
CA LYS A 7 1.47 -0.74 -24.27
C LYS A 7 2.52 -0.89 -25.37
N ASP A 8 2.94 0.23 -25.94
CA ASP A 8 3.92 0.39 -27.02
C ASP A 8 5.38 0.43 -26.53
N MET A 9 5.61 0.29 -25.22
CA MET A 9 6.97 0.27 -24.67
C MET A 9 7.66 -1.06 -25.02
N PRO A 10 8.85 -1.06 -25.67
CA PRO A 10 9.53 -2.29 -26.09
C PRO A 10 9.78 -3.29 -24.95
N SER A 11 10.03 -2.79 -23.73
CA SER A 11 10.21 -3.63 -22.53
C SER A 11 8.92 -4.36 -22.12
N ARG A 12 7.74 -3.74 -22.32
CA ARG A 12 6.44 -4.35 -22.02
C ARG A 12 6.08 -5.40 -23.07
N GLU A 13 6.32 -5.12 -24.34
CA GLU A 13 6.15 -6.11 -25.42
C GLU A 13 7.05 -7.33 -25.21
N GLY A 14 8.33 -7.10 -24.91
CA GLY A 14 9.29 -8.17 -24.61
C GLY A 14 8.85 -9.03 -23.42
N PHE A 15 8.37 -8.42 -22.33
CA PHE A 15 7.84 -9.18 -21.20
C PHE A 15 6.58 -9.98 -21.55
N THR A 16 5.68 -9.39 -22.33
CA THR A 16 4.43 -10.06 -22.78
C THR A 16 4.78 -11.32 -23.58
N LEU A 17 5.75 -11.20 -24.49
CA LEU A 17 6.23 -12.31 -25.30
C LEU A 17 6.85 -13.44 -24.45
N ILE A 18 7.59 -13.09 -23.39
CA ILE A 18 8.13 -14.09 -22.46
C ILE A 18 6.99 -14.72 -21.64
N SER A 19 5.99 -13.95 -21.20
CA SER A 19 4.85 -14.47 -20.44
C SER A 19 3.91 -15.37 -21.26
N ASP A 20 3.89 -15.23 -22.57
CA ASP A 20 3.15 -16.13 -23.47
C ASP A 20 3.84 -17.51 -23.62
N HIS A 21 5.15 -17.58 -23.36
CA HIS A 21 5.96 -18.78 -23.54
C HIS A 21 6.41 -19.45 -22.24
N PHE A 22 6.38 -18.75 -21.12
CA PHE A 22 6.74 -19.26 -19.79
C PHE A 22 5.58 -19.05 -18.81
N SER A 23 5.37 -19.99 -17.89
CA SER A 23 4.32 -19.83 -16.89
C SER A 23 4.61 -18.62 -15.99
N ALA A 24 3.56 -17.89 -15.57
CA ALA A 24 3.73 -16.63 -14.84
C ALA A 24 4.62 -16.79 -13.58
N GLY A 25 4.52 -17.92 -12.89
CA GLY A 25 5.35 -18.27 -11.72
C GLY A 25 6.82 -18.59 -11.99
N GLU A 26 7.21 -18.85 -13.24
CA GLU A 26 8.62 -19.04 -13.61
C GLU A 26 9.35 -17.71 -13.81
N LEU A 27 8.63 -16.63 -14.10
CA LEU A 27 9.20 -15.29 -14.30
C LEU A 27 9.69 -14.68 -12.99
N ALA A 28 8.98 -14.96 -11.90
CA ALA A 28 9.28 -14.45 -10.57
C ALA A 28 9.06 -15.55 -9.51
N PRO A 29 9.96 -16.55 -9.44
CA PRO A 29 9.82 -17.64 -8.48
C PRO A 29 10.00 -17.13 -7.05
N VAL A 30 9.21 -17.69 -6.14
CA VAL A 30 9.37 -17.51 -4.70
C VAL A 30 10.60 -18.29 -4.25
N LYS A 31 11.44 -17.68 -3.43
CA LYS A 31 12.65 -18.31 -2.90
C LYS A 31 12.41 -18.68 -1.44
N VAL A 32 12.34 -19.97 -1.15
CA VAL A 32 12.24 -20.47 0.21
C VAL A 32 13.64 -20.86 0.67
N VAL A 33 14.20 -20.10 1.61
CA VAL A 33 15.54 -20.33 2.16
C VAL A 33 15.38 -20.87 3.57
N VAL A 34 16.03 -22.00 3.84
CA VAL A 34 15.90 -22.72 5.10
C VAL A 34 17.26 -23.15 5.61
N ASP A 35 17.54 -22.91 6.89
CA ASP A 35 18.66 -23.55 7.58
C ASP A 35 18.18 -24.88 8.18
N THR A 36 18.61 -25.99 7.58
CA THR A 36 18.21 -27.33 8.00
C THR A 36 19.00 -27.84 9.21
N LYS A 37 19.99 -27.07 9.70
CA LYS A 37 20.95 -27.50 10.74
C LYS A 37 21.62 -28.85 10.41
N GLY A 38 21.78 -29.15 9.12
CA GLY A 38 22.37 -30.41 8.64
C GLY A 38 21.44 -31.62 8.69
N LYS A 39 20.15 -31.43 8.94
CA LYS A 39 19.14 -32.50 8.84
C LYS A 39 18.61 -32.60 7.40
N GLU A 40 18.36 -33.82 6.94
CA GLU A 40 17.59 -34.03 5.72
C GLU A 40 16.11 -33.86 6.02
N LEU A 41 15.47 -32.90 5.35
CA LEU A 41 14.07 -32.54 5.56
C LEU A 41 13.29 -32.71 4.26
N PRO A 42 12.06 -33.26 4.29
CA PRO A 42 11.24 -33.45 3.10
C PRO A 42 10.56 -32.16 2.61
N ILE A 43 11.26 -31.01 2.69
CA ILE A 43 10.68 -29.68 2.39
C ILE A 43 10.14 -29.64 0.95
N LYS A 44 10.89 -30.14 -0.02
CA LYS A 44 10.45 -30.19 -1.42
C LYS A 44 9.11 -30.95 -1.58
N GLN A 45 9.02 -32.13 -0.97
CA GLN A 45 7.83 -32.98 -1.04
C GLN A 45 6.62 -32.32 -0.37
N GLU A 46 6.84 -31.60 0.73
CA GLU A 46 5.78 -30.85 1.41
C GLU A 46 5.33 -29.62 0.61
N LEU A 47 6.24 -28.96 -0.09
CA LEU A 47 5.91 -27.84 -0.97
C LEU A 47 5.11 -28.30 -2.20
N GLU A 48 5.46 -29.43 -2.80
CA GLU A 48 4.74 -29.97 -3.98
C GLU A 48 3.30 -30.40 -3.68
N LYS A 49 2.91 -30.58 -2.42
CA LYS A 49 1.53 -30.91 -2.04
C LYS A 49 0.55 -29.75 -2.22
N PHE A 50 1.04 -28.52 -2.33
CA PHE A 50 0.17 -27.36 -2.48
C PHE A 50 -0.38 -27.24 -3.90
N SER A 51 -1.70 -27.18 -4.03
CA SER A 51 -2.40 -27.03 -5.31
C SER A 51 -2.08 -25.72 -6.05
N PHE A 52 -1.55 -24.71 -5.35
CA PHE A 52 -1.16 -23.41 -5.92
C PHE A 52 0.32 -23.35 -6.32
N ILE A 53 1.08 -24.44 -6.14
CA ILE A 53 2.47 -24.56 -6.59
C ILE A 53 2.48 -25.35 -7.89
N ASN A 54 3.13 -24.79 -8.92
CA ASN A 54 3.30 -25.46 -10.21
C ASN A 54 4.54 -26.36 -10.21
N THR A 55 5.69 -25.79 -9.83
CA THR A 55 6.98 -26.49 -9.86
C THR A 55 7.85 -26.08 -8.68
N VAL A 56 8.55 -27.04 -8.08
CA VAL A 56 9.62 -26.80 -7.10
C VAL A 56 10.93 -27.34 -7.69
N LYS A 57 11.93 -26.48 -7.86
CA LYS A 57 13.25 -26.91 -8.34
C LYS A 57 14.05 -27.62 -7.25
N GLU A 58 15.07 -28.36 -7.66
CA GLU A 58 16.02 -28.97 -6.72
C GLU A 58 16.69 -27.90 -5.83
N PRO A 59 16.93 -28.21 -4.54
CA PRO A 59 17.52 -27.26 -3.61
C PRO A 59 18.93 -26.89 -4.04
N LYS A 60 19.24 -25.60 -3.93
CA LYS A 60 20.60 -25.08 -4.06
C LYS A 60 21.20 -24.91 -2.67
N GLU A 61 22.34 -25.53 -2.43
CA GLU A 61 23.09 -25.36 -1.17
C GLU A 61 23.78 -23.99 -1.11
N GLY A 62 23.88 -23.43 0.10
CA GLY A 62 24.64 -22.22 0.36
C GLY A 62 26.13 -22.39 0.06
N LYS A 63 26.75 -21.36 -0.54
CA LYS A 63 28.18 -21.37 -0.89
C LYS A 63 29.09 -21.46 0.33
N GLU A 64 28.73 -20.75 1.41
CA GLU A 64 29.51 -20.70 2.66
C GLU A 64 28.99 -21.69 3.70
N ASN A 65 27.68 -21.79 3.85
CA ASN A 65 27.03 -22.72 4.78
C ASN A 65 26.15 -23.72 4.01
N LYS A 66 26.61 -24.97 3.92
CA LYS A 66 25.89 -26.06 3.25
C LYS A 66 24.60 -26.51 3.98
N GLN A 67 24.43 -26.11 5.24
CA GLN A 67 23.19 -26.37 5.99
C GLN A 67 22.04 -25.48 5.53
N ILE A 68 22.34 -24.39 4.83
CA ILE A 68 21.32 -23.52 4.24
C ILE A 68 20.98 -24.02 2.84
N GLN A 69 19.70 -24.29 2.62
CA GLN A 69 19.16 -24.75 1.35
C GLN A 69 18.15 -23.73 0.82
N MET A 70 18.22 -23.43 -0.48
CA MET A 70 17.27 -22.57 -1.17
C MET A 70 16.45 -23.37 -2.18
N TYR A 71 15.13 -23.33 -2.03
CA TYR A 71 14.16 -23.90 -2.96
C TYR A 71 13.55 -22.77 -3.81
N GLU A 72 13.61 -22.90 -5.14
CA GLU A 72 12.87 -22.03 -6.05
C GLU A 72 11.50 -22.65 -6.31
N VAL A 73 10.46 -21.94 -5.91
CA VAL A 73 9.05 -22.34 -5.99
C VAL A 73 8.34 -21.45 -7.01
N SER A 74 7.85 -22.05 -8.08
CA SER A 74 7.01 -21.37 -9.07
C SER A 74 5.55 -21.56 -8.72
N LEU A 75 4.85 -20.46 -8.49
CA LEU A 75 3.41 -20.46 -8.22
C LEU A 75 2.61 -20.73 -9.50
N ALA A 76 1.43 -21.33 -9.37
CA ALA A 76 0.52 -21.54 -10.50
C ALA A 76 -0.16 -20.23 -10.95
N GLU A 77 -0.35 -19.30 -10.01
CA GLU A 77 -0.98 -18.01 -10.23
C GLU A 77 0.05 -16.94 -10.63
N ASN A 78 -0.44 -15.77 -11.05
CA ASN A 78 0.41 -14.61 -11.35
C ASN A 78 1.14 -14.14 -10.07
N PRO A 79 2.49 -14.11 -10.04
CA PRO A 79 3.28 -13.70 -8.87
C PRO A 79 3.01 -12.30 -8.34
N TYR A 80 2.34 -11.45 -9.11
CA TYR A 80 1.99 -10.07 -8.76
C TYR A 80 0.54 -9.90 -8.31
N SER A 81 -0.25 -10.98 -8.34
CA SER A 81 -1.67 -10.96 -7.98
C SER A 81 -1.89 -11.01 -6.48
N ILE A 82 -3.01 -10.45 -6.00
CA ILE A 82 -3.34 -10.46 -4.57
C ILE A 82 -3.51 -11.90 -4.06
N GLU A 83 -4.04 -12.78 -4.91
CA GLU A 83 -4.23 -14.19 -4.65
C GLU A 83 -2.88 -14.88 -4.34
N ALA A 84 -1.85 -14.62 -5.15
CA ALA A 84 -0.51 -15.15 -4.93
C ALA A 84 0.15 -14.60 -3.65
N LEU A 85 -0.05 -13.31 -3.35
CA LEU A 85 0.43 -12.69 -2.12
C LEU A 85 -0.17 -13.39 -0.89
N ASP A 86 -1.46 -13.70 -0.92
CA ASP A 86 -2.17 -14.35 0.19
C ASP A 86 -1.78 -15.83 0.39
N GLN A 87 -1.01 -16.44 -0.54
CA GLN A 87 -0.43 -17.78 -0.35
C GLN A 87 0.89 -17.76 0.43
N ILE A 88 1.62 -16.64 0.44
CA ILE A 88 2.94 -16.55 1.10
C ILE A 88 2.89 -16.95 2.59
N PRO A 89 1.89 -16.53 3.39
CA PRO A 89 1.79 -16.95 4.79
C PRO A 89 1.55 -18.45 4.95
N LYS A 90 0.77 -19.06 4.05
CA LYS A 90 0.49 -20.50 4.07
C LYS A 90 1.75 -21.31 3.77
N LEU A 91 2.53 -20.83 2.79
CA LEU A 91 3.84 -21.38 2.46
C LEU A 91 4.78 -21.32 3.69
N LYS A 92 4.87 -20.14 4.32
CA LYS A 92 5.70 -19.93 5.52
C LYS A 92 5.31 -20.87 6.65
N SER A 93 4.03 -20.88 7.03
CA SER A 93 3.54 -21.66 8.16
C SER A 93 3.76 -23.15 7.96
N ASN A 94 3.64 -23.67 6.73
CA ASN A 94 3.85 -25.08 6.47
C ASN A 94 5.32 -25.48 6.58
N VAL A 95 6.23 -24.72 5.98
CA VAL A 95 7.67 -25.00 6.08
C VAL A 95 8.14 -24.87 7.53
N GLU A 96 7.60 -23.91 8.27
CA GLU A 96 7.87 -23.74 9.70
C GLU A 96 7.40 -24.96 10.53
N LYS A 97 6.24 -25.54 10.20
CA LYS A 97 5.79 -26.80 10.83
C LYS A 97 6.76 -27.96 10.56
N VAL A 98 7.22 -28.11 9.32
CA VAL A 98 8.21 -29.15 8.97
C VAL A 98 9.49 -29.01 9.79
N LEU A 99 9.96 -27.77 9.99
CA LEU A 99 11.13 -27.49 10.83
C LEU A 99 10.88 -27.82 12.31
N LYS A 100 9.70 -27.47 12.83
CA LYS A 100 9.29 -27.79 14.21
C LYS A 100 9.19 -29.29 14.43
N ASP A 101 8.56 -30.03 13.52
CA ASP A 101 8.39 -31.48 13.58
C ASP A 101 9.74 -32.21 13.50
N ALA A 102 10.71 -31.64 12.79
CA ALA A 102 12.08 -32.13 12.76
C ALA A 102 12.91 -31.78 14.01
N GLY A 103 12.33 -31.08 15.00
CA GLY A 103 13.00 -30.69 16.24
C GLY A 103 14.04 -29.59 16.05
N ILE A 104 13.82 -28.66 15.12
CA ILE A 104 14.63 -27.44 14.98
C ILE A 104 13.97 -26.34 15.84
N SER A 105 14.66 -25.96 16.92
CA SER A 105 14.28 -24.84 17.77
C SER A 105 14.33 -23.52 16.97
N ASN A 106 13.46 -22.57 17.31
CA ASN A 106 13.38 -21.26 16.64
C ASN A 106 13.20 -21.37 15.11
N ALA A 107 12.31 -22.25 14.65
CA ALA A 107 12.03 -22.47 13.22
C ALA A 107 11.78 -21.16 12.43
N GLU A 108 11.15 -20.16 13.05
CA GLU A 108 10.91 -18.84 12.45
C GLU A 108 12.20 -18.08 12.11
N GLU A 109 13.27 -18.27 12.89
CA GLU A 109 14.59 -17.66 12.65
C GLU A 109 15.43 -18.45 11.64
N GLN A 110 14.99 -19.64 11.25
CA GLN A 110 15.68 -20.53 10.32
C GLN A 110 14.99 -20.59 8.95
N LEU A 111 13.95 -19.78 8.74
CA LEU A 111 13.13 -19.75 7.54
C LEU A 111 13.01 -18.32 7.01
N TRP A 112 13.40 -18.13 5.76
CA TRP A 112 13.23 -16.88 5.03
C TRP A 112 12.51 -17.14 3.71
N ILE A 113 11.53 -16.30 3.39
CA ILE A 113 10.87 -16.31 2.10
C ILE A 113 11.27 -15.03 1.37
N GLY A 114 11.83 -15.18 0.18
CA GLY A 114 12.20 -14.09 -0.70
C GLY A 114 11.61 -14.25 -2.10
N GLY A 115 12.07 -13.41 -3.01
CA GLY A 115 11.48 -13.28 -4.33
C GLY A 115 10.47 -12.14 -4.39
N GLU A 116 10.01 -11.83 -5.59
CA GLU A 116 9.21 -10.62 -5.85
C GLU A 116 7.86 -10.67 -5.13
N THR A 117 7.14 -11.80 -5.19
CA THR A 117 5.85 -11.98 -4.51
C THR A 117 5.97 -11.80 -2.99
N ALA A 118 7.04 -12.31 -2.39
CA ALA A 118 7.28 -12.18 -0.96
C ALA A 118 7.57 -10.72 -0.58
N SER A 119 8.39 -10.01 -1.37
CA SER A 119 8.66 -8.58 -1.20
C SER A 119 7.38 -7.73 -1.32
N LEU A 120 6.51 -8.05 -2.28
CA LEU A 120 5.21 -7.40 -2.44
C LEU A 120 4.26 -7.69 -1.28
N TYR A 121 4.23 -8.92 -0.78
CA TYR A 121 3.47 -9.29 0.41
C TYR A 121 3.97 -8.51 1.65
N ASP A 122 5.28 -8.45 1.88
CA ASP A 122 5.86 -7.70 2.99
C ASP A 122 5.56 -6.20 2.88
N THR A 123 5.64 -5.64 1.67
CA THR A 123 5.27 -4.25 1.39
C THR A 123 3.79 -3.99 1.68
N LYS A 124 2.89 -4.91 1.28
CA LYS A 124 1.45 -4.84 1.58
C LYS A 124 1.20 -4.82 3.08
N GLN A 125 1.82 -5.75 3.82
CA GLN A 125 1.69 -5.84 5.28
C GLN A 125 2.18 -4.57 6.00
N ILE A 126 3.33 -4.03 5.58
CA ILE A 126 3.84 -2.77 6.13
C ILE A 126 2.87 -1.63 5.81
N THR A 127 2.37 -1.55 4.58
CA THR A 127 1.44 -0.50 4.16
C THR A 127 0.13 -0.55 4.96
N GLU A 128 -0.49 -1.73 5.10
CA GLU A 128 -1.73 -1.91 5.87
C GLU A 128 -1.54 -1.55 7.35
N ARG A 129 -0.42 -1.96 7.95
CA ARG A 129 -0.06 -1.57 9.31
C ARG A 129 0.10 -0.06 9.42
N ASP A 130 0.85 0.56 8.50
CA ASP A 130 1.12 1.99 8.53
C ASP A 130 -0.18 2.78 8.31
N GLU A 131 -1.09 2.35 7.44
CA GLU A 131 -2.43 2.94 7.32
C GLU A 131 -3.21 2.86 8.63
N SER A 132 -3.20 1.70 9.30
CA SER A 132 -3.92 1.51 10.57
C SER A 132 -3.39 2.36 11.73
N VAL A 133 -2.13 2.84 11.63
CA VAL A 133 -1.48 3.66 12.65
C VAL A 133 -1.47 5.14 12.28
N ILE A 134 -1.01 5.47 11.06
CA ILE A 134 -0.80 6.85 10.61
C ILE A 134 -2.14 7.57 10.46
N ILE A 135 -3.18 6.93 9.88
CA ILE A 135 -4.48 7.58 9.66
C ILE A 135 -5.11 8.04 10.99
N PRO A 136 -5.29 7.16 12.02
CA PRO A 136 -5.85 7.59 13.30
C PRO A 136 -4.98 8.60 14.05
N VAL A 137 -3.65 8.44 14.00
CA VAL A 137 -2.71 9.37 14.65
C VAL A 137 -2.82 10.77 14.05
N MET A 138 -2.86 10.87 12.72
CA MET A 138 -2.95 12.16 12.03
C MET A 138 -4.30 12.84 12.30
N ILE A 139 -5.41 12.09 12.23
CA ILE A 139 -6.73 12.61 12.60
C ILE A 139 -6.72 13.12 14.05
N SER A 140 -6.09 12.39 14.97
CA SER A 140 -6.02 12.79 16.39
C SER A 140 -5.20 14.06 16.59
N ILE A 141 -4.07 14.20 15.89
CA ILE A 141 -3.21 15.39 15.95
C ILE A 141 -3.95 16.60 15.39
N ILE A 142 -4.61 16.45 14.23
CA ILE A 142 -5.40 17.51 13.60
C ILE A 142 -6.58 17.89 14.49
N ALA A 143 -7.30 16.91 15.03
CA ALA A 143 -8.40 17.15 15.96
C ALA A 143 -7.94 17.96 17.17
N LEU A 144 -6.79 17.63 17.74
CA LEU A 144 -6.22 18.37 18.85
C LEU A 144 -5.84 19.81 18.45
N LEU A 145 -5.18 19.98 17.30
CA LEU A 145 -4.80 21.29 16.78
C LEU A 145 -6.05 22.17 16.55
N LEU A 146 -7.05 21.65 15.84
CA LEU A 146 -8.31 22.33 15.60
C LEU A 146 -9.07 22.64 16.89
N LEU A 147 -9.07 21.72 17.86
CA LEU A 147 -9.71 21.95 19.16
C LEU A 147 -9.04 23.10 19.90
N VAL A 148 -7.71 23.15 19.92
CA VAL A 148 -6.94 24.23 20.56
C VAL A 148 -7.16 25.56 19.83
N TYR A 149 -7.15 25.53 18.49
CA TYR A 149 -7.29 26.71 17.65
C TYR A 149 -8.70 27.30 17.70
N LEU A 150 -9.73 26.47 17.49
CA LEU A 150 -11.13 26.88 17.40
C LEU A 150 -11.80 27.01 18.78
N ARG A 151 -11.26 26.35 19.81
CA ARG A 151 -11.86 26.22 21.15
C ARG A 151 -13.33 25.76 21.09
N SER A 152 -13.67 24.98 20.07
CA SER A 152 -15.03 24.53 19.78
C SER A 152 -15.02 23.10 19.27
N VAL A 153 -15.63 22.20 20.05
CA VAL A 153 -15.73 20.78 19.71
C VAL A 153 -16.57 20.56 18.46
N VAL A 154 -17.66 21.32 18.31
CA VAL A 154 -18.57 21.21 17.16
C VAL A 154 -17.87 21.61 15.87
N ALA A 155 -17.10 22.71 15.88
CA ALA A 155 -16.37 23.17 14.71
C ALA A 155 -15.24 22.19 14.33
N MET A 156 -14.53 21.65 15.33
CA MET A 156 -13.49 20.65 15.14
C MET A 156 -14.04 19.36 14.51
N ILE A 157 -15.13 18.80 15.03
CA ILE A 157 -15.77 17.60 14.43
C ILE A 157 -16.23 17.89 13.01
N TYR A 158 -16.87 19.05 12.77
CA TYR A 158 -17.34 19.43 11.44
C TYR A 158 -16.20 19.43 10.41
N LEU A 159 -15.07 20.08 10.73
CA LEU A 159 -13.93 20.17 9.82
C LEU A 159 -13.31 18.79 9.54
N ILE A 160 -13.08 17.97 10.58
CA ILE A 160 -12.55 16.60 10.40
C ILE A 160 -13.46 15.79 9.47
N VAL A 161 -14.77 15.83 9.70
CA VAL A 161 -15.73 15.09 8.86
C VAL A 161 -15.68 15.58 7.42
N THR A 162 -15.58 16.89 7.18
CA THR A 162 -15.47 17.43 5.82
C THR A 162 -14.18 17.01 5.12
N VAL A 163 -13.06 16.92 5.83
CA VAL A 163 -11.78 16.48 5.26
C VAL A 163 -11.80 15.00 4.94
N VAL A 164 -12.28 14.16 5.86
CA VAL A 164 -12.42 12.71 5.63
C VAL A 164 -13.37 12.44 4.46
N LEU A 165 -14.50 13.16 4.39
CA LEU A 165 -15.43 13.04 3.26
C LEU A 165 -14.80 13.48 1.94
N SER A 166 -14.03 14.57 1.95
CA SER A 166 -13.32 15.06 0.76
C SER A 166 -12.25 14.08 0.29
N PHE A 167 -11.52 13.46 1.23
CA PHE A 167 -10.55 12.40 0.93
C PHE A 167 -11.21 11.21 0.22
N PHE A 168 -12.28 10.65 0.81
CA PHE A 168 -12.99 9.52 0.18
C PHE A 168 -13.62 9.91 -1.16
N SER A 169 -14.10 11.14 -1.29
CA SER A 169 -14.65 11.66 -2.55
C SER A 169 -13.58 11.77 -3.63
N ALA A 170 -12.40 12.29 -3.29
CA ALA A 170 -11.27 12.42 -4.22
C ALA A 170 -10.72 11.05 -4.63
N LEU A 171 -10.55 10.12 -3.68
CA LEU A 171 -10.08 8.76 -3.95
C LEU A 171 -11.10 8.00 -4.81
N GLY A 172 -12.39 8.11 -4.49
CA GLY A 172 -13.47 7.48 -5.25
C GLY A 172 -13.60 8.05 -6.66
N ALA A 173 -13.54 9.38 -6.82
CA ALA A 173 -13.54 10.03 -8.14
C ALA A 173 -12.29 9.62 -8.96
N GLY A 174 -11.12 9.54 -8.31
CA GLY A 174 -9.89 9.05 -8.92
C GLY A 174 -10.02 7.61 -9.40
N TRP A 175 -10.59 6.72 -8.58
CA TRP A 175 -10.89 5.35 -9.00
C TRP A 175 -11.83 5.30 -10.19
N ILE A 176 -12.91 6.10 -10.19
CA ILE A 176 -13.84 6.13 -11.32
C ILE A 176 -13.15 6.54 -12.62
N LEU A 177 -12.34 7.60 -12.56
CA LEU A 177 -11.62 8.12 -13.72
C LEU A 177 -10.57 7.12 -14.22
N LEU A 178 -9.78 6.53 -13.32
CA LEU A 178 -8.72 5.60 -13.69
C LEU A 178 -9.29 4.26 -14.18
N HIS A 179 -10.21 3.66 -13.42
CA HIS A 179 -10.74 2.34 -13.72
C HIS A 179 -11.74 2.35 -14.88
N TYR A 180 -12.77 3.19 -14.81
CA TYR A 180 -13.80 3.24 -15.84
C TYR A 180 -13.46 4.19 -16.99
N GLY A 181 -12.71 5.28 -16.73
CA GLY A 181 -12.33 6.24 -17.76
C GLY A 181 -11.09 5.85 -18.56
N MET A 182 -10.05 5.35 -17.89
CA MET A 182 -8.75 5.01 -18.51
C MET A 182 -8.48 3.51 -18.63
N GLY A 183 -9.34 2.65 -18.07
CA GLY A 183 -9.20 1.20 -18.12
C GLY A 183 -8.07 0.65 -17.24
N ALA A 184 -7.65 1.39 -16.21
CA ALA A 184 -6.64 0.93 -15.27
C ALA A 184 -7.19 -0.21 -14.40
N PRO A 185 -6.57 -1.41 -14.38
CA PRO A 185 -7.10 -2.56 -13.65
C PRO A 185 -6.99 -2.41 -12.14
N ALA A 186 -6.02 -1.62 -11.66
CA ALA A 186 -5.76 -1.42 -10.23
C ALA A 186 -5.05 -0.09 -9.98
N ILE A 187 -5.12 0.35 -8.71
CA ILE A 187 -4.32 1.43 -8.15
C ILE A 187 -3.24 0.81 -7.26
N GLN A 188 -2.04 1.38 -7.27
CA GLN A 188 -0.94 0.92 -6.41
C GLN A 188 -1.31 1.08 -4.93
N GLY A 189 -1.03 0.05 -4.11
CA GLY A 189 -1.46 -0.01 -2.71
C GLY A 189 -0.97 1.12 -1.80
N ALA A 190 0.10 1.84 -2.17
CA ALA A 190 0.59 3.00 -1.41
C ALA A 190 -0.18 4.31 -1.70
N ILE A 191 -0.95 4.36 -2.80
CA ILE A 191 -1.65 5.58 -3.23
C ILE A 191 -2.68 6.04 -2.21
N PRO A 192 -3.53 5.19 -1.59
CA PRO A 192 -4.47 5.63 -0.56
C PRO A 192 -3.79 6.36 0.60
N LEU A 193 -2.71 5.80 1.15
CA LEU A 193 -1.94 6.44 2.23
C LEU A 193 -1.35 7.79 1.80
N TYR A 194 -0.71 7.87 0.64
CA TYR A 194 -0.14 9.13 0.15
C TYR A 194 -1.22 10.17 -0.14
N ALA A 195 -2.29 9.77 -0.81
CA ALA A 195 -3.44 10.63 -1.07
C ALA A 195 -4.04 11.15 0.24
N PHE A 196 -4.14 10.31 1.27
CA PHE A 196 -4.61 10.72 2.58
C PHE A 196 -3.70 11.79 3.18
N VAL A 197 -2.39 11.52 3.30
CA VAL A 197 -1.42 12.47 3.85
C VAL A 197 -1.46 13.80 3.11
N PHE A 198 -1.43 13.78 1.77
CA PHE A 198 -1.43 15.01 0.97
C PHE A 198 -2.76 15.77 1.05
N LEU A 199 -3.89 15.10 0.86
CA LEU A 199 -5.21 15.75 0.85
C LEU A 199 -5.57 16.31 2.22
N VAL A 200 -5.21 15.59 3.29
CA VAL A 200 -5.44 16.05 4.65
C VAL A 200 -4.51 17.22 4.99
N ALA A 201 -3.21 17.12 4.69
CA ALA A 201 -2.26 18.20 4.96
C ALA A 201 -2.65 19.50 4.24
N LEU A 202 -2.96 19.41 2.94
CA LEU A 202 -3.38 20.58 2.15
C LEU A 202 -4.78 21.06 2.55
N GLY A 203 -5.72 20.13 2.76
CA GLY A 203 -7.11 20.44 3.07
C GLY A 203 -7.27 21.15 4.41
N GLU A 204 -6.54 20.71 5.44
CA GLU A 204 -6.57 21.33 6.76
C GLU A 204 -5.98 22.75 6.76
N ASP A 205 -4.89 22.98 6.03
CA ASP A 205 -4.30 24.32 5.91
C ASP A 205 -5.30 25.33 5.32
N TYR A 206 -6.05 24.93 4.28
CA TYR A 206 -7.09 25.77 3.69
C TYR A 206 -8.30 25.96 4.61
N ASN A 207 -8.72 24.91 5.32
CA ASN A 207 -9.78 25.00 6.31
C ASN A 207 -9.41 25.99 7.41
N ILE A 208 -8.20 25.89 7.97
CA ILE A 208 -7.71 26.80 9.00
C ILE A 208 -7.62 28.22 8.44
N PHE A 209 -7.10 28.44 7.24
CA PHE A 209 -7.01 29.77 6.63
C PHE A 209 -8.38 30.43 6.46
N MET A 210 -9.34 29.70 5.87
CA MET A 210 -10.72 30.17 5.71
C MET A 210 -11.38 30.47 7.05
N VAL A 211 -11.28 29.54 8.00
CA VAL A 211 -11.89 29.70 9.31
C VAL A 211 -11.24 30.87 10.06
N SER A 212 -9.92 31.00 10.04
CA SER A 212 -9.20 32.15 10.62
C SER A 212 -9.80 33.49 10.19
N GLU A 213 -10.09 33.65 8.89
CA GLU A 213 -10.65 34.88 8.36
C GLU A 213 -12.12 35.07 8.77
N ILE A 214 -12.91 33.98 8.84
CA ILE A 214 -14.28 34.00 9.38
C ILE A 214 -14.25 34.47 10.84
N TRP A 215 -13.37 33.94 11.69
CA TRP A 215 -13.24 34.32 13.10
C TRP A 215 -12.73 35.74 13.30
N LYS A 216 -11.93 36.26 12.35
CA LYS A 216 -11.51 37.65 12.35
C LYS A 216 -12.68 38.58 12.03
N ASN A 217 -13.44 38.28 10.98
CA ASN A 217 -14.64 39.06 10.60
C ASN A 217 -15.75 38.99 11.66
N ARG A 218 -15.84 37.86 12.38
CA ARG A 218 -16.73 37.63 13.52
C ARG A 218 -16.67 38.70 14.61
N LYS A 219 -15.51 39.34 14.79
CA LYS A 219 -15.27 40.34 15.83
C LYS A 219 -16.02 41.65 15.56
N THR A 220 -16.35 41.93 14.30
CA THR A 220 -16.93 43.20 13.86
C THR A 220 -18.22 43.04 13.07
N GLN A 221 -18.57 41.81 12.65
CA GLN A 221 -19.70 41.51 11.78
C GLN A 221 -20.62 40.45 12.40
N ASN A 222 -21.86 40.39 11.92
CA ASN A 222 -22.82 39.36 12.31
C ASN A 222 -22.40 37.96 11.77
N HIS A 223 -23.13 36.91 12.16
CA HIS A 223 -22.77 35.53 11.80
C HIS A 223 -22.66 35.30 10.29
N LEU A 224 -23.66 35.74 9.53
CA LEU A 224 -23.76 35.48 8.09
C LEU A 224 -22.74 36.30 7.31
N ASP A 225 -22.57 37.57 7.66
CA ASP A 225 -21.62 38.47 7.00
C ASP A 225 -20.17 38.04 7.26
N ALA A 226 -19.86 37.57 8.47
CA ALA A 226 -18.54 37.06 8.81
C ALA A 226 -18.17 35.82 7.98
N VAL A 227 -19.11 34.89 7.81
CA VAL A 227 -18.91 33.69 6.96
C VAL A 227 -18.78 34.08 5.51
N LYS A 228 -19.71 34.89 4.99
CA LYS A 228 -19.72 35.35 3.59
C LYS A 228 -18.41 36.07 3.24
N ASN A 229 -18.00 37.04 4.04
CA ASN A 229 -16.81 37.83 3.77
C ASN A 229 -15.53 37.03 3.96
N GLY A 230 -15.49 36.12 4.96
CA GLY A 230 -14.37 35.20 5.14
C GLY A 230 -14.13 34.34 3.90
N VAL A 231 -15.19 33.69 3.38
CA VAL A 231 -15.10 32.85 2.18
C VAL A 231 -14.69 33.67 0.94
N ILE A 232 -15.25 34.87 0.75
CA ILE A 232 -14.90 35.73 -0.40
C ILE A 232 -13.42 36.15 -0.36
N GLN A 233 -12.91 36.48 0.83
CA GLN A 233 -11.52 36.95 1.00
C GLN A 233 -10.50 35.82 0.82
N THR A 234 -10.82 34.59 1.26
CA THR A 234 -9.88 33.46 1.15
C THR A 234 -10.04 32.67 -0.14
N GLY A 235 -11.20 32.76 -0.80
CA GLY A 235 -11.54 31.95 -1.97
C GLY A 235 -10.55 32.08 -3.12
N SER A 236 -10.17 33.31 -3.50
CA SER A 236 -9.24 33.52 -4.62
C SER A 236 -7.86 32.91 -4.35
N VAL A 237 -7.34 33.03 -3.13
CA VAL A 237 -6.05 32.47 -2.73
C VAL A 237 -6.08 30.95 -2.72
N ILE A 238 -7.13 30.35 -2.14
CA ILE A 238 -7.30 28.89 -2.08
C ILE A 238 -7.47 28.30 -3.49
N THR A 239 -8.29 28.91 -4.35
CA THR A 239 -8.48 28.47 -5.74
C THR A 239 -7.18 28.58 -6.54
N SER A 240 -6.43 29.67 -6.35
CA SER A 240 -5.15 29.87 -7.05
C SER A 240 -4.11 28.82 -6.63
N ALA A 241 -4.01 28.54 -5.33
CA ALA A 241 -3.12 27.50 -4.81
C ALA A 241 -3.52 26.11 -5.32
N GLY A 242 -4.83 25.79 -5.34
CA GLY A 242 -5.35 24.55 -5.91
C GLY A 242 -5.03 24.39 -7.39
N LEU A 243 -5.14 25.45 -8.20
CA LEU A 243 -4.76 25.43 -9.62
C LEU A 243 -3.26 25.23 -9.83
N ILE A 244 -2.42 25.90 -9.04
CA ILE A 244 -0.96 25.71 -9.09
C ILE A 244 -0.61 24.26 -8.77
N LEU A 245 -1.23 23.70 -7.74
CA LEU A 245 -0.99 22.32 -7.32
C LEU A 245 -1.45 21.33 -8.39
N ALA A 246 -2.66 21.50 -8.93
CA ALA A 246 -3.16 20.69 -10.03
C ALA A 246 -2.25 20.76 -11.25
N GLY A 247 -1.78 21.94 -11.63
CA GLY A 247 -0.86 22.12 -12.76
C GLY A 247 0.55 21.56 -12.51
N THR A 248 0.95 21.39 -11.24
CA THR A 248 2.25 20.79 -10.89
C THR A 248 2.19 19.25 -10.95
N PHE A 249 1.03 18.66 -10.69
CA PHE A 249 0.83 17.20 -10.68
C PHE A 249 0.20 16.64 -11.96
N ALA A 250 -0.25 17.50 -12.90
CA ALA A 250 -0.77 17.11 -14.21
C ALA A 250 0.34 16.76 -15.20
#